data_AF-A0A9Q3EF75-F1
#
_entry.id   AF-A0A9Q3EF75-F1
#
_cell.length_a   1.000
_cell.length_b   1.000
_cell.length_c   1.000
_cell.angle_alpha   90.00
_cell.angle_beta   90.00
_cell.angle_gamma   90.00
#
_symmetry.space_group_name_H-M   'P 1'
#
loop_
_entity.id
_entity.type
_entity.pdbx_description
1 polymer ?
#
loop_
_entity_poly.entity_id
_entity_poly.type
_entity_poly.pdbx_seq_one_letter_code
_entity_poly.pdbx_strand_id
1 'polypeptide(L)' 'MWKKACYTASKCIAEAKEYNKQKWNKSHMEPDFEEGDQVLVSTLNFNKLKGPKKMRDSFLGPFTIIKLIGKNAVEFKPTK' A
#
# COMPACT_ATOMS: atom_id res chain seq x y z
N MET A 1 -12.96 -33.36 -29.25
CA MET A 1 -13.68 -32.40 -28.38
C MET A 1 -12.92 -32.09 -27.09
N TRP A 2 -12.39 -33.08 -26.36
CA TRP A 2 -11.69 -32.88 -25.07
C TRP A 2 -10.55 -31.86 -25.06
N LYS A 3 -9.66 -31.87 -26.08
CA LYS A 3 -8.51 -30.97 -26.14
C LYS A 3 -8.90 -29.48 -26.16
N LYS A 4 -10.01 -29.14 -26.83
CA LYS A 4 -10.53 -27.77 -26.85
C LYS A 4 -11.04 -27.35 -25.48
N ALA A 5 -11.75 -28.25 -24.79
CA ALA A 5 -12.25 -28.00 -23.43
C ALA A 5 -11.10 -27.78 -22.44
N CYS A 6 -10.06 -28.63 -22.47
CA CYS A 6 -8.88 -28.46 -21.61
C CYS A 6 -8.15 -27.14 -21.91
N TYR A 7 -8.00 -26.78 -23.19
CA TYR A 7 -7.40 -25.51 -23.59
C TYR A 7 -8.19 -24.31 -23.04
N THR A 8 -9.51 -24.28 -23.24
CA THR A 8 -10.37 -23.21 -22.72
C THR A 8 -10.29 -23.14 -21.19
N ALA A 9 -10.34 -24.28 -20.49
CA ALA A 9 -10.20 -24.32 -19.04
C ALA A 9 -8.86 -23.73 -18.56
N SER A 10 -7.74 -24.11 -19.19
CA SER A 10 -6.41 -23.57 -18.86
C SER A 10 -6.33 -22.06 -19.10
N LYS A 11 -6.95 -21.57 -20.19
CA LYS A 11 -6.98 -20.15 -20.53
C LYS A 11 -7.77 -19.35 -19.50
N CYS A 12 -8.96 -19.81 -19.11
CA CYS A 12 -9.76 -19.15 -18.08
C CYS A 12 -9.02 -19.06 -16.74
N ILE A 13 -8.28 -20.11 -16.35
CA ILE A 13 -7.47 -20.10 -15.12
C ILE A 13 -6.34 -19.07 -15.23
N ALA A 14 -5.64 -19.02 -16.37
CA ALA A 14 -4.56 -18.07 -16.59
C ALA A 14 -5.07 -16.61 -16.56
N GLU A 15 -6.19 -16.33 -17.23
CA GLU A 15 -6.84 -15.02 -17.25
C GLU A 15 -7.31 -14.60 -15.85
N ALA A 16 -7.92 -15.51 -15.10
CA ALA A 16 -8.34 -15.25 -13.72
C ALA A 16 -7.15 -14.95 -12.80
N LYS A 17 -6.04 -15.68 -12.96
CA LYS A 17 -4.79 -15.44 -12.20
C LYS A 17 -4.21 -14.07 -12.51
N GLU A 18 -4.16 -13.70 -13.79
CA GLU A 18 -3.63 -12.41 -14.22
C GLU A 18 -4.52 -11.25 -13.75
N TYR A 19 -5.85 -11.38 -13.85
CA TYR A 19 -6.80 -10.40 -13.32
C TYR A 19 -6.60 -10.18 -11.81
N ASN A 20 -6.49 -11.25 -11.03
CA ASN A 20 -6.28 -11.16 -9.59
C ASN A 20 -4.93 -10.51 -9.26
N LYS A 21 -3.87 -10.85 -10.01
CA LYS A 21 -2.55 -10.24 -9.86
C LYS A 21 -2.59 -8.73 -10.12
N GLN A 22 -3.22 -8.31 -11.22
CA GLN A 22 -3.33 -6.89 -11.56
C GLN A 22 -4.15 -6.11 -10.52
N LYS A 23 -5.27 -6.69 -10.05
CA LYS A 23 -6.10 -6.10 -9.00
C LYS A 23 -5.31 -5.91 -7.70
N TRP A 24 -4.52 -6.91 -7.32
CA TRP A 24 -3.66 -6.85 -6.12
C TRP A 24 -2.59 -5.78 -6.26
N ASN A 25 -1.86 -5.78 -7.38
CA ASN A 25 -0.80 -4.82 -7.65
C ASN A 25 -1.31 -3.37 -7.64
N LYS A 26 -2.54 -3.14 -8.10
CA LYS A 26 -3.16 -1.81 -8.09
C LYS A 26 -3.41 -1.27 -6.68
N SER A 27 -3.79 -2.12 -5.72
CA SER A 27 -4.04 -1.69 -4.34
C SER A 27 -2.82 -1.76 -3.43
N HIS A 28 -1.77 -2.48 -3.84
CA HIS A 28 -0.53 -2.66 -3.09
C HIS A 28 0.66 -2.16 -3.91
N MET A 29 0.53 -0.96 -4.48
CA MET A 29 1.67 -0.30 -5.12
C MET A 29 2.70 0.05 -4.04
N GLU A 30 3.95 -0.33 -4.28
CA GLU A 30 5.08 0.09 -3.45
C GLU A 30 5.18 1.62 -3.57
N PRO A 31 5.18 2.35 -2.44
CA PRO A 31 5.32 3.79 -2.49
C PRO A 31 6.78 4.15 -2.80
N ASP A 32 6.98 5.00 -3.80
CA ASP A 32 8.29 5.58 -4.12
C ASP A 32 8.58 6.69 -3.11
N PHE A 33 9.23 6.33 -2.01
CA PHE A 33 9.75 7.27 -1.02
C PHE A 33 11.27 7.32 -1.08
N GLU A 34 11.84 8.52 -1.05
CA GLU A 34 13.28 8.72 -0.97
C GLU A 34 13.72 9.23 0.41
N GLU A 35 14.98 8.99 0.76
CA GLU A 35 15.57 9.54 1.97
C GLU A 35 15.64 11.07 1.86
N GLY A 36 15.09 11.78 2.85
CA GLY A 36 14.97 13.24 2.83
C GLY A 36 13.60 13.77 2.43
N ASP A 37 12.70 12.93 1.92
CA ASP A 37 11.34 13.36 1.59
C ASP A 37 10.53 13.75 2.83
N GLN A 38 9.65 14.74 2.65
CA GLN A 38 8.66 15.13 3.65
C GLN A 38 7.37 14.37 3.43
N VAL A 39 7.00 13.54 4.41
CA VAL A 39 5.82 12.69 4.37
C VAL A 39 4.86 13.01 5.52
N LEU A 40 3.58 12.74 5.29
CA LEU A 40 2.53 12.80 6.29
C LEU A 40 2.18 11.40 6.76
N VAL A 41 1.98 11.21 8.07
CA VAL A 41 1.61 9.91 8.63
C VAL A 41 0.09 9.84 8.80
N SER A 42 -0.55 8.84 8.17
CA SER A 42 -1.99 8.65 8.27
C SER A 42 -2.42 8.20 9.67
N THR A 43 -3.40 8.89 10.26
CA THR A 43 -3.93 8.58 11.60
C THR A 43 -4.95 7.44 11.62
N LEU A 44 -5.30 6.88 10.46
CA LEU A 44 -6.39 5.89 10.31
C LEU A 44 -6.24 4.68 11.23
N ASN A 45 -5.01 4.21 11.45
CA ASN A 45 -4.70 3.02 12.24
C ASN A 45 -4.24 3.33 13.68
N PHE A 46 -4.26 4.61 14.09
CA PHE A 46 -3.83 5.01 15.43
C PHE A 46 -4.97 4.95 16.44
N ASN A 47 -5.09 3.81 17.12
CA ASN A 47 -6.13 3.57 18.12
C ASN A 47 -5.94 4.36 19.43
N LYS A 48 -4.72 4.86 19.70
CA LYS A 48 -4.34 5.54 20.95
C LYS A 48 -4.32 7.07 20.87
N LEU A 49 -4.78 7.66 19.77
CA LEU A 49 -4.95 9.12 19.70
C LEU A 49 -6.08 9.56 20.64
N LYS A 50 -6.05 10.81 21.10
CA LYS A 50 -7.08 11.40 21.97
C LYS A 50 -8.17 12.09 21.12
N GLY A 51 -9.42 12.11 21.60
CA GLY A 51 -10.53 12.86 20.97
C GLY A 51 -11.48 12.05 20.06
N PRO A 52 -12.50 12.66 19.45
CA PRO A 52 -13.46 11.96 18.58
C PRO A 52 -12.86 11.64 17.20
N LYS A 53 -13.06 10.44 16.66
CA LYS A 53 -12.54 10.02 15.34
C LYS A 53 -12.86 11.01 14.21
N LYS A 54 -14.04 11.65 14.25
CA LYS A 54 -14.49 12.61 13.24
C LYS A 54 -13.82 14.00 13.32
N MET A 55 -13.24 14.36 14.47
CA MET A 55 -12.61 15.66 14.70
C MET A 55 -11.07 15.57 14.67
N ARG A 56 -10.50 14.38 14.48
CA ARG A 56 -9.05 14.19 14.38
C ARG A 56 -8.60 14.44 12.95
N ASP A 57 -7.43 15.04 12.81
CA ASP A 57 -6.78 15.17 11.52
C ASP A 57 -6.49 13.77 10.95
N SER A 58 -6.76 13.59 9.65
CA SER A 58 -6.52 12.32 8.95
C SER A 58 -5.03 12.03 8.76
N PHE A 59 -4.20 13.06 8.91
CA PHE A 59 -2.76 13.03 8.72
C PHE A 59 -2.07 13.87 9.79
N LEU A 60 -0.95 13.38 10.32
CA LEU A 60 -0.10 14.11 11.24
C LEU A 60 1.17 14.55 10.51
N GLY A 61 1.55 15.82 10.75
CA GLY A 61 2.88 16.43 10.63
C GLY A 61 3.69 16.21 9.35
N PRO A 62 4.49 17.18 8.91
CA PRO A 62 5.58 16.86 7.99
C PRO A 62 6.69 16.14 8.76
N PHE A 63 6.94 14.88 8.41
CA PHE A 63 8.06 14.09 8.90
C PHE A 63 9.08 13.91 7.79
N THR A 64 10.36 14.04 8.11
CA THR A 64 11.45 13.77 7.15
C THR A 64 11.86 12.32 7.26
N ILE A 65 11.88 11.61 6.13
CA ILE A 65 12.41 10.23 6.06
C ILE A 65 13.92 10.28 6.28
N ILE A 66 14.40 9.51 7.26
CA ILE A 66 15.83 9.37 7.57
C ILE A 66 16.38 8.15 6.83
N LYS A 67 15.61 7.06 6.82
CA LYS A 67 16.06 5.77 6.30
C LYS A 67 14.89 4.90 5.90
N LEU A 68 15.05 4.18 4.80
CA LEU A 68 14.12 3.13 4.37
C LEU A 68 14.54 1.78 4.99
N ILE A 69 13.63 1.15 5.74
CA ILE A 69 13.80 -0.20 6.28
C ILE A 69 13.03 -1.17 5.38
N GLY A 70 13.75 -1.82 4.47
CA GLY A 70 13.14 -2.71 3.49
C GLY A 70 12.17 -1.95 2.58
N LYS A 71 11.06 -2.60 2.22
CA LYS A 71 10.12 -2.08 1.21
C LYS A 71 8.96 -1.25 1.79
N ASN A 72 8.58 -1.50 3.04
CA ASN A 72 7.32 -1.00 3.61
C ASN A 72 7.47 -0.22 4.91
N ALA A 73 8.69 -0.10 5.45
CA ALA A 73 8.93 0.57 6.73
C ALA A 73 9.92 1.71 6.52
N VAL A 74 9.68 2.82 7.23
CA VAL A 74 10.52 4.02 7.15
C VAL A 74 10.79 4.53 8.56
N GLU A 75 12.03 4.93 8.82
CA GLU A 75 12.38 5.70 10.00
C GLU A 75 12.28 7.18 9.66
N PHE A 76 11.61 7.94 10.51
CA PHE A 76 11.37 9.36 10.27
C PHE A 76 11.58 10.19 11.53
N LYS A 77 11.89 11.47 11.33
CA LYS A 77 11.96 12.48 12.41
C LYS A 77 10.94 13.59 12.17
N PRO A 78 10.42 14.22 13.25
CA PRO A 78 9.67 15.47 13.12
C PRO A 78 10.55 16.52 12.43
N THR A 79 9.98 17.20 11.44
CA THR A 79 10.59 18.42 10.89
C THR A 79 10.48 19.49 11.98
N LYS A 80 11.59 19.98 12.50
CA LYS A 80 11.63 21.06 13.49
C LYS A 80 11.17 22.39 12.88
#